data_AF-A0ABD2UAX5-F1
#
_entry.id   AF-A0ABD2UAX5-F1
#
_cell.length_a   1.000
_cell.length_b   1.000
_cell.length_c   1.000
_cell.angle_alpha   90.00
_cell.angle_beta   90.00
_cell.angle_gamma   90.00
#
_symmetry.space_group_name_H-M   'P 1'
#
loop_
_entity.id
_entity.type
_entity.pdbx_description
1 polymer ?
#
loop_
_entity_poly.entity_id
_entity_poly.type
_entity_poly.pdbx_seq_one_letter_code
_entity_poly.pdbx_strand_id
1 'polypeptide(L)'
;MNIIGHVDEDALLIWAEKLFGENIEQIHGSCSILNLENYYPNKGLCGVLLKRNKKEIGEFLHVHWKGEPKLVLSMCSNYYDINNGTMQTLDEEKRELFNRKIASIIVSNEVHCFGFAYKQVIRSSLEEEEEKENGTIIAKDGLSFLGIVVLKNPYSSELRRTIEVCRKSGIEIKLMVDDDLNTSRLMAINSGILRIEEDLQGSIIEAIEFRRSPKEAQINMCHKIKVMANCSPADKLLLVNCLKKRGGHVAATGSSIRDLPSLKEADVGIFFGENCADLAKEDVDITIVDSNFGMYA
;
A
#
# COMPACT_ATOMS: atom_id res chain seq x y z
N MET A 1 -7.12 8.65 14.00
CA MET A 1 -5.68 8.78 14.33
C MET A 1 -4.96 8.62 13.01
N ASN A 2 -4.34 9.67 12.47
CA ASN A 2 -3.66 9.61 11.16
C ASN A 2 -2.39 8.75 11.32
N ILE A 3 -2.53 7.45 11.07
CA ILE A 3 -1.38 6.60 10.82
C ILE A 3 -0.94 6.99 9.42
N ILE A 4 0.13 7.79 9.33
CA ILE A 4 0.89 7.95 8.10
C ILE A 4 1.59 6.60 7.91
N GLY A 5 0.86 5.61 7.40
CA GLY A 5 1.35 4.27 7.15
C GLY A 5 2.24 4.28 5.91
N HIS A 6 3.24 3.40 5.89
CA HIS A 6 3.85 3.03 4.61
C HIS A 6 2.76 2.39 3.72
N VAL A 7 2.84 2.55 2.41
CA VAL A 7 1.90 1.98 1.41
C VAL A 7 1.55 0.51 1.67
N ASP A 8 2.54 -0.28 2.08
CA ASP A 8 2.33 -1.70 2.38
C ASP A 8 1.48 -1.91 3.65
N GLU A 9 1.55 -1.01 4.62
CA GLU A 9 0.75 -1.08 5.86
C GLU A 9 -0.71 -0.76 5.60
N ASP A 10 -0.98 0.26 4.78
CA ASP A 10 -2.33 0.61 4.34
C ASP A 10 -2.96 -0.55 3.53
N ALA A 11 -2.17 -1.19 2.65
CA ALA A 11 -2.63 -2.35 1.89
C ALA A 11 -2.98 -3.56 2.78
N LEU A 12 -2.17 -3.83 3.83
CA LEU A 12 -2.48 -4.86 4.83
C LEU A 12 -3.76 -4.55 5.60
N LEU A 13 -3.97 -3.28 5.96
CA LEU A 13 -5.15 -2.83 6.69
C LEU A 13 -6.42 -3.04 5.86
N ILE A 14 -6.42 -2.56 4.62
CA ILE A 14 -7.54 -2.71 3.68
C ILE A 14 -7.84 -4.21 3.43
N TRP A 15 -6.81 -5.04 3.29
CA TRP A 15 -6.98 -6.49 3.15
C TRP A 15 -7.65 -7.10 4.38
N ALA A 16 -7.22 -6.72 5.59
CA ALA A 16 -7.80 -7.20 6.84
C ALA A 16 -9.28 -6.77 6.99
N GLU A 17 -9.61 -5.50 6.71
CA GLU A 17 -11.00 -5.00 6.74
C GLU A 17 -11.92 -5.83 5.83
N LYS A 18 -11.48 -6.08 4.59
CA LYS A 18 -12.25 -6.86 3.62
C LYS A 18 -12.44 -8.32 4.04
N LEU A 19 -11.43 -8.93 4.64
CA LEU A 19 -11.47 -10.36 4.97
C LEU A 19 -12.28 -10.64 6.24
N PHE A 20 -12.11 -9.82 7.28
CA PHE A 20 -12.73 -10.06 8.58
C PHE A 20 -14.11 -9.42 8.71
N GLY A 21 -14.43 -8.40 7.89
CA GLY A 21 -15.71 -7.69 7.95
C GLY A 21 -16.00 -7.01 9.30
N GLU A 22 -15.02 -7.02 10.20
CA GLU A 22 -15.06 -6.33 11.47
C GLU A 22 -14.61 -4.88 11.27
N ASN A 23 -15.32 -3.95 11.90
CA ASN A 23 -14.84 -2.58 11.96
C ASN A 23 -13.55 -2.57 12.79
N ILE A 24 -12.43 -2.18 12.18
CA ILE A 24 -11.12 -2.07 12.83
C ILE A 24 -11.20 -1.22 14.11
N GLU A 25 -12.11 -0.25 14.17
CA GLU A 25 -12.39 0.53 15.38
C GLU A 25 -12.89 -0.33 16.56
N GLN A 26 -13.64 -1.41 16.30
CA GLN A 26 -14.06 -2.35 17.35
C GLN A 26 -12.88 -3.17 17.86
N ILE A 27 -11.98 -3.61 16.98
CA ILE A 27 -10.76 -4.33 17.38
C ILE A 27 -9.87 -3.39 18.21
N HIS A 28 -9.67 -2.15 17.78
CA HIS A 28 -8.96 -1.14 18.55
C HIS A 28 -9.67 -0.83 19.89
N GLY A 29 -10.99 -0.78 19.94
CA GLY A 29 -11.74 -0.60 21.19
C GLY A 29 -11.62 -1.80 22.14
N SER A 30 -11.34 -2.99 21.61
CA SER A 30 -11.19 -4.23 22.38
C SER A 30 -9.80 -4.42 23.02
N CYS A 31 -8.81 -3.61 22.64
CA CYS A 31 -7.42 -3.73 23.08
C CYS A 31 -6.83 -2.37 23.47
N SER A 32 -6.09 -2.32 24.58
CA SER A 32 -5.30 -1.15 24.98
C SER A 32 -3.84 -1.35 24.60
N ILE A 33 -3.29 -0.48 23.75
CA ILE A 33 -1.86 -0.49 23.39
C ILE A 33 -1.08 0.11 24.56
N LEU A 34 -0.13 -0.65 25.11
CA LEU A 34 0.71 -0.25 26.23
C LEU A 34 2.07 0.28 25.76
N ASN A 35 2.66 -0.35 24.74
CA ASN A 35 3.93 0.07 24.16
C ASN A 35 3.98 -0.25 22.66
N LEU A 36 4.71 0.57 21.90
CA LEU A 36 4.93 0.44 20.46
C LEU A 36 6.43 0.65 20.18
N GLU A 37 7.10 -0.36 19.62
CA GLU A 37 8.48 -0.27 19.14
C GLU A 37 8.51 -0.28 17.61
N ASN A 38 9.07 0.77 17.00
CA ASN A 38 9.29 0.86 15.56
C ASN A 38 10.78 0.90 15.24
N TYR A 39 11.30 -0.09 14.51
CA TYR A 39 12.69 -0.12 14.02
C TYR A 39 12.76 0.34 12.56
N TYR A 40 12.24 1.53 12.30
CA TYR A 40 12.50 2.26 11.05
C TYR A 40 13.71 3.18 11.27
N PRO A 41 14.71 3.22 10.37
CA PRO A 41 14.70 2.72 8.98
C PRO A 41 15.50 1.42 8.75
N ASN A 42 16.11 0.81 9.76
CA ASN A 42 17.16 -0.21 9.54
C ASN A 42 16.69 -1.67 9.43
N LYS A 43 15.48 -2.05 9.90
CA LYS A 43 15.07 -3.46 9.96
C LYS A 43 13.62 -3.77 9.57
N GLY A 44 12.77 -2.76 9.36
CA GLY A 44 11.37 -2.96 8.97
C GLY A 44 10.56 -3.79 9.97
N LEU A 45 10.94 -3.77 11.25
CA LEU A 45 10.25 -4.46 12.35
C LEU A 45 9.39 -3.46 13.12
N CYS A 46 8.17 -3.87 13.43
CA CYS A 46 7.24 -3.18 14.31
C CYS A 46 6.76 -4.17 15.37
N GLY A 47 6.93 -3.81 16.63
CA GLY A 47 6.47 -4.55 17.80
C GLY A 47 5.41 -3.76 18.55
N VAL A 48 4.36 -4.43 19.01
CA VAL A 48 3.33 -3.82 19.85
C VAL A 48 3.04 -4.71 21.07
N LEU A 49 2.98 -4.08 22.23
CA LEU A 49 2.52 -4.68 23.48
C LEU A 49 1.10 -4.18 23.75
N LEU A 50 0.15 -5.10 23.90
CA LEU A 50 -1.25 -4.77 24.12
C LEU A 50 -1.88 -5.61 25.23
N LYS A 51 -2.90 -5.02 25.87
CA LYS A 51 -3.77 -5.66 26.84
C LYS A 51 -5.16 -5.80 26.24
N ARG A 52 -5.77 -6.98 26.33
CA ARG A 52 -7.18 -7.15 25.93
C ARG A 52 -8.10 -6.57 27.01
N ASN A 53 -9.13 -5.84 26.57
CA ASN A 53 -10.09 -5.18 27.47
C ASN A 53 -11.19 -6.14 27.98
N LYS A 54 -11.34 -7.32 27.37
CA LYS A 54 -12.21 -8.38 27.90
C LYS A 54 -11.60 -8.97 29.18
N LYS A 55 -12.44 -9.31 30.16
CA LYS A 55 -12.02 -10.01 31.38
C LYS A 55 -11.52 -11.41 31.02
N GLU A 56 -10.24 -11.54 30.72
CA GLU A 56 -9.56 -12.83 30.69
C GLU A 56 -9.25 -13.26 32.14
N ILE A 57 -9.28 -14.58 32.38
CA ILE A 57 -8.91 -15.15 33.68
C ILE A 57 -7.37 -15.13 33.76
N GLY A 58 -6.83 -14.02 34.25
CA GLY A 58 -5.39 -13.76 34.33
C GLY A 58 -5.03 -12.41 33.69
N GLU A 59 -4.03 -11.70 34.25
CA GLU A 59 -3.51 -10.46 33.66
C GLU A 59 -2.52 -10.77 32.54
N PHE A 60 -3.04 -11.24 31.41
CA PHE A 60 -2.23 -11.50 30.24
C PHE A 60 -1.98 -10.24 29.43
N LEU A 61 -0.74 -10.10 28.98
CA LEU A 61 -0.30 -9.14 27.99
C LEU A 61 0.07 -9.88 26.71
N HIS A 62 -0.16 -9.24 25.57
CA HIS A 62 0.12 -9.81 24.27
C HIS A 62 1.18 -8.97 23.56
N VAL A 63 2.26 -9.62 23.16
CA VAL A 63 3.29 -9.06 22.31
C VAL A 63 3.03 -9.53 20.89
N HIS A 64 2.97 -8.61 19.94
CA HIS A 64 2.85 -8.90 18.51
C HIS A 64 3.98 -8.24 17.75
N TRP A 65 4.56 -8.97 16.79
CA TRP A 65 5.60 -8.47 15.90
C TRP A 65 5.18 -8.63 14.45
N LYS A 66 5.49 -7.60 13.65
CA LYS A 66 5.39 -7.56 12.19
C LYS A 66 6.73 -7.14 11.61
N GLY A 67 7.17 -7.75 10.51
CA GLY A 67 8.33 -7.27 9.77
C GLY A 67 8.77 -8.20 8.66
N GLU A 68 10.05 -8.11 8.25
CA GLU A 68 10.61 -9.02 7.25
C GLU A 68 10.51 -10.48 7.73
N PRO A 69 10.00 -11.41 6.90
CA PRO A 69 9.68 -12.77 7.34
C PRO A 69 10.85 -13.54 7.96
N LYS A 70 12.06 -13.48 7.40
CA LYS A 70 13.22 -14.21 7.97
C LYS A 70 13.63 -13.63 9.30
N LEU A 71 13.57 -12.31 9.43
CA LEU A 71 13.90 -11.61 10.66
C LEU A 71 12.89 -11.94 11.78
N VAL A 72 11.59 -11.89 11.50
CA VAL A 72 10.55 -12.29 12.46
C VAL A 72 10.68 -13.78 12.81
N LEU A 73 10.94 -14.64 11.84
CA LEU A 73 11.15 -16.07 12.08
C LEU A 73 12.35 -16.33 13.01
N SER A 74 13.42 -15.54 12.90
CA SER A 74 14.60 -15.65 13.78
C SER A 74 14.30 -15.37 15.26
N MET A 75 13.23 -14.62 15.56
CA MET A 75 12.77 -14.30 16.91
C MET A 75 11.85 -15.38 17.50
N CYS A 76 11.48 -16.39 16.71
CA CYS A 76 10.50 -17.40 17.09
C CYS A 76 11.13 -18.68 17.62
N SER A 77 10.55 -19.23 18.67
CA SER A 77 10.86 -20.57 19.23
C SER A 77 9.73 -21.57 18.99
N ASN A 78 8.54 -21.09 18.61
CA ASN A 78 7.38 -21.91 18.29
C ASN A 78 6.76 -21.45 16.98
N TYR A 79 5.87 -22.25 16.40
CA TYR A 79 5.03 -21.89 15.27
C TYR A 79 3.62 -22.46 15.43
N TYR A 80 2.64 -21.81 14.82
CA TYR A 80 1.27 -22.31 14.78
C TYR A 80 1.09 -23.28 13.60
N ASP A 81 0.82 -24.55 13.88
CA ASP A 81 0.55 -25.56 12.86
C ASP A 81 -0.94 -25.57 12.51
N ILE A 82 -1.28 -25.07 11.32
CA ILE A 82 -2.67 -24.99 10.87
C ILE A 82 -3.32 -26.37 10.64
N ASN A 83 -2.53 -27.41 10.34
CA ASN A 83 -3.07 -28.74 10.09
C ASN A 83 -3.56 -29.39 11.39
N ASN A 84 -2.85 -29.10 12.49
CA ASN A 84 -3.11 -29.66 13.81
C ASN A 84 -3.82 -28.67 14.74
N GLY A 85 -3.98 -27.41 14.34
CA GLY A 85 -4.59 -26.35 15.14
C GLY A 85 -3.87 -26.06 16.47
N THR A 86 -2.57 -26.36 16.54
CA THR A 86 -1.79 -26.33 17.79
C THR A 86 -0.45 -25.63 17.63
N MET A 87 0.05 -25.12 18.75
CA MET A 87 1.40 -24.57 18.83
C MET A 87 2.43 -25.72 18.87
N GLN A 88 3.45 -25.62 18.04
CA GLN A 88 4.57 -26.57 18.00
C GLN A 88 5.91 -25.86 18.17
N THR A 89 6.90 -26.58 18.69
CA THR A 89 8.28 -26.09 18.79
C THR A 89 8.87 -25.92 17.39
N LEU A 90 9.56 -24.80 17.18
CA LEU A 90 10.27 -24.51 15.93
C LEU A 90 11.71 -25.02 16.05
N ASP A 91 11.92 -26.26 15.64
CA ASP A 91 13.26 -26.85 15.50
C ASP A 91 14.01 -26.29 14.27
N GLU A 92 15.28 -26.66 14.13
CA GLU A 92 16.14 -26.15 13.06
C GLU A 92 15.72 -26.66 11.68
N GLU A 93 15.25 -27.90 11.57
CA GLU A 93 14.79 -28.48 10.30
C GLU A 93 13.56 -27.72 9.76
N LYS A 94 12.59 -27.43 10.63
CA LYS A 94 11.41 -26.62 10.31
C LYS A 94 11.79 -25.18 10.01
N ARG A 95 12.73 -24.60 10.75
CA ARG A 95 13.23 -23.24 10.51
C ARG A 95 13.86 -23.13 9.13
N GLU A 96 14.72 -24.07 8.75
CA GLU A 96 15.30 -24.13 7.40
C GLU A 96 14.22 -24.32 6.32
N LEU A 97 13.24 -25.18 6.56
CA LEU A 97 12.12 -25.38 5.64
C LEU A 97 11.33 -24.08 5.41
N PHE A 98 11.02 -23.33 6.47
CA PHE A 98 10.33 -22.05 6.36
C PHE A 98 11.19 -21.01 5.64
N ASN A 99 12.49 -20.93 5.95
CA ASN A 99 13.42 -20.05 5.25
C ASN A 99 13.50 -20.33 3.75
N ARG A 100 13.52 -21.62 3.34
CA ARG A 100 13.47 -22.00 1.92
C ARG A 100 12.17 -21.59 1.26
N LYS A 101 11.03 -21.80 1.92
CA LYS A 101 9.71 -21.38 1.39
C LYS A 101 9.62 -19.85 1.25
N ILE A 102 10.07 -19.11 2.26
CA ILE A 102 10.15 -17.65 2.23
C ILE A 102 10.99 -17.18 1.03
N ALA A 103 12.20 -17.74 0.88
CA ALA A 103 13.08 -17.38 -0.23
C ALA A 103 12.44 -17.70 -1.59
N SER A 104 11.79 -18.86 -1.72
CA SER A 104 11.08 -19.24 -2.95
C SER A 104 9.95 -18.26 -3.29
N ILE A 105 9.17 -17.80 -2.30
CA ILE A 105 8.07 -16.84 -2.51
C ILE A 105 8.62 -15.50 -2.99
N ILE A 106 9.69 -15.00 -2.36
CA ILE A 106 10.31 -13.71 -2.68
C ILE A 106 10.98 -13.73 -4.07
N VAL A 107 11.65 -14.83 -4.43
CA VAL A 107 12.33 -14.93 -5.73
C VAL A 107 11.33 -15.10 -6.88
N SER A 108 10.21 -15.80 -6.64
CA SER A 108 9.25 -16.13 -7.70
C SER A 108 8.27 -15.00 -8.02
N ASN A 109 8.16 -13.99 -7.16
CA ASN A 109 7.18 -12.93 -7.34
C ASN A 109 7.78 -11.59 -6.86
N GLU A 110 7.50 -10.50 -7.56
CA GLU A 110 7.79 -9.14 -7.08
C GLU A 110 6.79 -8.79 -5.96
N VAL A 111 6.96 -9.42 -4.80
CA VAL A 111 6.06 -9.36 -3.65
C VAL A 111 6.72 -8.73 -2.44
N HIS A 112 5.94 -7.93 -1.72
CA HIS A 112 6.25 -7.50 -0.38
C HIS A 112 5.74 -8.57 0.60
N CYS A 113 6.62 -9.09 1.45
CA CYS A 113 6.26 -10.14 2.40
C CYS A 113 6.37 -9.61 3.83
N PHE A 114 5.39 -9.95 4.67
CA PHE A 114 5.35 -9.60 6.08
C PHE A 114 5.22 -10.86 6.93
N GLY A 115 6.19 -11.12 7.79
CA GLY A 115 6.10 -12.13 8.83
C GLY A 115 5.36 -11.59 10.05
N PHE A 116 4.53 -12.43 10.65
CA PHE A 116 3.82 -12.12 11.88
C PHE A 116 4.14 -13.16 12.96
N ALA A 117 4.37 -12.68 14.18
CA ALA A 117 4.58 -13.52 15.34
C ALA A 117 3.90 -12.92 16.58
N TYR A 118 3.58 -13.77 17.56
CA TYR A 118 3.00 -13.32 18.82
C TYR A 118 3.57 -14.06 20.02
N LYS A 119 3.41 -13.49 21.22
CA LYS A 119 3.70 -14.14 22.50
C LYS A 119 2.72 -13.62 23.55
N GLN A 120 2.20 -14.53 24.36
CA GLN A 120 1.43 -14.17 25.54
C GLN A 120 2.36 -14.16 26.74
N VAL A 121 2.30 -13.10 27.52
CA VAL A 121 3.16 -12.87 28.69
C VAL A 121 2.26 -12.58 29.89
N ILE A 122 2.65 -13.06 31.08
CA ILE A 122 1.94 -12.77 32.31
C ILE A 122 2.46 -11.43 32.85
N ARG A 123 1.57 -10.54 33.31
CA ARG A 123 1.99 -9.21 33.79
C ARG A 123 3.03 -9.29 34.93
N SER A 124 2.84 -10.19 35.88
CA SER A 124 3.75 -10.34 37.02
C SER A 124 5.19 -10.69 36.61
N SER A 125 5.37 -11.46 35.53
CA SER A 125 6.72 -11.76 35.02
C SER A 125 7.40 -10.58 34.33
N LEU A 126 6.62 -9.62 33.81
CA LEU A 126 7.16 -8.40 33.21
C LEU A 126 7.57 -7.39 34.27
N GLU A 127 6.85 -7.28 35.38
CA GLU A 127 7.21 -6.40 36.50
C GLU A 127 8.59 -6.78 37.09
N GLU A 128 8.92 -8.09 37.15
CA GLU A 128 10.25 -8.58 37.55
C GLU A 128 11.37 -8.29 36.53
N GLU A 129 11.04 -8.10 35.25
CA GLU A 129 11.99 -7.75 34.17
C GLU A 129 12.12 -6.22 34.02
N GLU A 130 11.04 -5.47 34.18
CA GLU A 130 11.02 -3.99 34.19
C GLU A 130 11.90 -3.40 35.29
N GLU A 131 11.89 -4.01 36.49
CA GLU A 131 12.78 -3.64 37.59
C GLU A 131 14.27 -3.84 37.26
N LYS A 132 14.60 -4.71 36.29
CA LYS A 132 15.98 -5.01 35.89
C LYS A 132 16.48 -4.15 34.73
N GLU A 133 15.60 -3.68 33.84
CA GLU A 133 16.03 -3.01 32.60
C GLU A 133 15.47 -1.59 32.34
N ASN A 134 14.92 -0.90 33.35
CA ASN A 134 14.50 0.53 33.24
C ASN A 134 13.50 0.82 32.10
N GLY A 135 12.50 -0.03 31.93
CA GLY A 135 11.37 0.22 31.02
C GLY A 135 10.62 -1.04 30.60
N THR A 136 9.40 -0.85 30.08
CA THR A 136 8.55 -1.93 29.55
C THR A 136 9.13 -2.49 28.25
N ILE A 137 9.89 -3.57 28.32
CA ILE A 137 10.54 -4.18 27.15
C ILE A 137 9.55 -5.07 26.41
N ILE A 138 9.41 -4.83 25.11
CA ILE A 138 8.68 -5.76 24.24
C ILE A 138 9.57 -6.98 24.03
N ALA A 139 9.12 -8.16 24.50
CA ALA A 139 9.85 -9.41 24.33
C ALA A 139 10.27 -9.64 22.86
N LYS A 140 11.56 -9.85 22.62
CA LYS A 140 12.17 -9.96 21.27
C LYS A 140 12.50 -11.39 20.86
N ASP A 141 12.26 -12.35 21.75
CA ASP A 141 12.57 -13.76 21.57
C ASP A 141 11.49 -14.66 22.18
N GLY A 142 11.57 -15.96 21.90
CA GLY A 142 10.59 -16.93 22.38
C GLY A 142 9.21 -16.74 21.75
N LEU A 143 9.11 -16.06 20.60
CA LEU A 143 7.85 -15.79 19.94
C LEU A 143 7.29 -17.04 19.26
N SER A 144 6.01 -16.97 18.95
CA SER A 144 5.26 -17.96 18.18
C SER A 144 5.02 -17.42 16.77
N PHE A 145 5.65 -18.03 15.77
CA PHE A 145 5.47 -17.66 14.37
C PHE A 145 4.05 -18.03 13.90
N LEU A 146 3.31 -17.04 13.41
CA LEU A 146 1.92 -17.23 12.96
C LEU A 146 1.85 -17.53 11.47
N GLY A 147 2.63 -16.79 10.67
CA GLY A 147 2.59 -16.92 9.23
C GLY A 147 3.14 -15.71 8.50
N ILE A 148 2.94 -15.74 7.19
CA ILE A 148 3.43 -14.72 6.26
C ILE A 148 2.24 -14.21 5.46
N VAL A 149 2.13 -12.89 5.34
CA VAL A 149 1.25 -12.26 4.37
C VAL A 149 2.11 -11.79 3.20
N VAL A 150 1.67 -12.13 1.99
CA VAL A 150 2.36 -11.78 0.74
C VAL A 150 1.49 -10.79 -0.02
N LEU A 151 1.98 -9.57 -0.16
CA LEU A 151 1.37 -8.52 -0.95
C LEU A 151 2.05 -8.48 -2.31
N LYS A 152 1.33 -8.90 -3.35
CA LYS A 152 1.78 -8.75 -4.72
C LYS A 152 1.48 -7.34 -5.20
N ASN A 153 2.48 -6.66 -5.75
CA ASN A 153 2.21 -5.43 -6.47
C ASN A 153 1.34 -5.77 -7.71
N PRO A 154 0.15 -5.18 -7.86
CA PRO A 154 -0.72 -5.48 -8.99
C PRO A 154 -0.13 -4.99 -10.33
N TYR A 155 0.86 -4.09 -10.30
CA TYR A 155 1.53 -3.53 -11.47
C TYR A 155 2.79 -4.31 -11.82
N SER A 156 2.98 -4.62 -13.11
CA SER A 156 4.16 -5.34 -13.60
C SER A 156 5.43 -4.48 -13.53
N SER A 157 6.60 -5.11 -13.37
CA SER A 157 7.89 -4.41 -13.48
C SER A 157 8.11 -3.75 -14.83
N GLU A 158 7.55 -4.30 -15.90
CA GLU A 158 7.58 -3.68 -17.22
C GLU A 158 6.92 -2.30 -17.19
N LEU A 159 5.69 -2.20 -16.65
CA LEU A 159 5.00 -0.92 -16.50
C LEU A 159 5.81 0.06 -15.64
N ARG A 160 6.36 -0.39 -14.52
CA ARG A 160 7.16 0.46 -13.62
C ARG A 160 8.43 0.96 -14.31
N ARG A 161 9.09 0.09 -15.09
CA ARG A 161 10.28 0.44 -15.88
C ARG A 161 9.93 1.45 -16.97
N THR A 162 8.81 1.27 -17.64
CA THR A 162 8.25 2.20 -18.61
C THR A 162 8.03 3.58 -18.00
N ILE A 163 7.37 3.66 -16.84
CA ILE A 163 7.16 4.92 -16.10
C ILE A 163 8.51 5.59 -15.76
N GLU A 164 9.51 4.81 -15.37
CA GLU A 164 10.86 5.31 -15.10
C GLU A 164 11.54 5.89 -16.35
N VAL A 165 11.39 5.22 -17.50
CA VAL A 165 11.93 5.68 -18.79
C VAL A 165 11.27 6.99 -19.20
N CYS A 166 9.94 7.06 -19.18
CA CYS A 166 9.20 8.29 -19.47
C CYS A 166 9.68 9.46 -18.60
N ARG A 167 9.84 9.22 -17.30
CA ARG A 167 10.29 10.25 -16.36
C ARG A 167 11.72 10.71 -16.62
N LYS A 168 12.64 9.80 -16.96
CA LYS A 168 14.02 10.14 -17.35
C LYS A 168 14.08 10.96 -18.64
N SER A 169 13.10 10.79 -19.52
CA SER A 169 12.92 11.58 -20.74
C SER A 169 12.21 12.92 -20.52
N GLY A 170 11.88 13.27 -19.27
CA GLY A 170 11.22 14.53 -18.92
C GLY A 170 9.69 14.51 -19.10
N ILE A 171 9.09 13.34 -19.29
CA ILE A 171 7.63 13.20 -19.39
C ILE A 171 7.05 13.09 -17.97
N GLU A 172 6.15 14.00 -17.63
CA GLU A 172 5.38 13.95 -16.38
C GLU A 172 4.16 13.04 -16.54
N ILE A 173 4.08 12.00 -15.71
CA ILE A 173 2.91 11.11 -15.65
C ILE A 173 2.02 11.54 -14.49
N LYS A 174 0.72 11.71 -14.78
CA LYS A 174 -0.30 12.09 -13.79
C LYS A 174 -1.42 11.04 -13.77
N LEU A 175 -1.84 10.62 -12.57
CA LEU A 175 -2.86 9.60 -12.35
C LEU A 175 -4.19 10.24 -11.93
N MET A 176 -5.26 9.96 -12.66
CA MET A 176 -6.61 10.49 -12.41
C MET A 176 -7.60 9.34 -12.29
N VAL A 177 -8.11 9.08 -11.08
CA VAL A 177 -8.92 7.90 -10.75
C VAL A 177 -10.17 8.27 -9.95
N ASP A 178 -11.19 7.42 -10.02
CA ASP A 178 -12.47 7.55 -9.31
C ASP A 178 -12.44 6.82 -7.94
N ASP A 179 -11.27 6.34 -7.53
CA ASP A 179 -11.02 5.74 -6.23
C ASP A 179 -10.78 6.81 -5.16
N ASP A 180 -10.95 6.43 -3.89
CA ASP A 180 -10.67 7.30 -2.75
C ASP A 180 -9.19 7.69 -2.65
N LEU A 181 -8.90 8.71 -1.83
CA LEU A 181 -7.55 9.29 -1.71
C LEU A 181 -6.49 8.26 -1.30
N ASN A 182 -6.82 7.34 -0.39
CA ASN A 182 -5.85 6.36 0.12
C ASN A 182 -5.59 5.31 -0.96
N THR A 183 -6.64 4.73 -1.56
CA THR A 183 -6.49 3.78 -2.66
C THR A 183 -5.68 4.39 -3.82
N SER A 184 -5.98 5.64 -4.19
CA SER A 184 -5.27 6.37 -5.25
C SER A 184 -3.78 6.55 -4.94
N ARG A 185 -3.42 6.87 -3.69
CA ARG A 185 -2.03 6.96 -3.23
C ARG A 185 -1.31 5.63 -3.41
N LEU A 186 -1.93 4.53 -2.97
CA LEU A 186 -1.35 3.19 -3.11
C LEU A 186 -1.13 2.82 -4.58
N MET A 187 -2.11 3.11 -5.44
CA MET A 187 -1.99 2.88 -6.88
C MET A 187 -0.82 3.64 -7.49
N ALA A 188 -0.67 4.92 -7.16
CA ALA A 188 0.41 5.75 -7.69
C ALA A 188 1.80 5.29 -7.23
N ILE A 189 1.96 4.91 -5.96
CA ILE A 189 3.25 4.46 -5.45
C ILE A 189 3.61 3.07 -6.00
N ASN A 190 2.64 2.16 -6.03
CA ASN A 190 2.87 0.80 -6.53
C ASN A 190 3.15 0.77 -8.05
N SER A 191 2.49 1.63 -8.83
CA SER A 191 2.81 1.80 -10.26
C SER A 191 4.14 2.54 -10.49
N GLY A 192 4.65 3.28 -9.50
CA GLY A 192 5.85 4.09 -9.62
C GLY A 192 5.63 5.48 -10.21
N ILE A 193 4.38 5.89 -10.43
CA ILE A 193 4.02 7.27 -10.83
C ILE A 193 4.43 8.26 -9.73
N LEU A 194 4.26 7.86 -8.48
CA LEU A 194 4.67 8.64 -7.31
C LEU A 194 5.78 7.89 -6.57
N ARG A 195 6.86 8.57 -6.24
CA ARG A 195 7.83 8.02 -5.28
C ARG A 195 7.40 8.35 -3.85
N ILE A 196 7.77 7.50 -2.90
CA ILE A 196 7.41 7.69 -1.48
C ILE A 196 7.94 9.04 -0.96
N GLU A 197 9.13 9.47 -1.40
CA GLU A 197 9.70 10.76 -0.98
C GLU A 197 8.99 11.97 -1.60
N GLU A 198 8.19 11.74 -2.65
CA GLU A 198 7.40 12.76 -3.35
C GLU A 198 5.95 12.83 -2.86
N ASP A 199 5.53 11.91 -1.98
CA ASP A 199 4.24 11.95 -1.27
C ASP A 199 4.27 13.03 -0.17
N LEU A 200 4.56 14.26 -0.60
CA LEU A 200 4.56 15.49 0.19
C LEU A 200 3.27 16.26 -0.08
N GLN A 201 2.92 17.16 0.84
CA GLN A 201 1.68 17.96 0.78
C GLN A 201 1.50 18.67 -0.58
N GLY A 202 0.53 18.19 -1.36
CA GLY A 202 0.11 18.78 -2.64
C GLY A 202 0.33 17.92 -3.89
N SER A 203 1.05 16.80 -3.81
CA SER A 203 1.24 15.87 -4.94
C SER A 203 0.00 15.00 -5.23
N ILE A 204 -0.77 14.71 -4.18
CA ILE A 204 -2.03 13.95 -4.23
C ILE A 204 -3.13 14.86 -3.67
N ILE A 205 -4.24 14.98 -4.39
CA ILE A 205 -5.39 15.77 -3.96
C ILE A 205 -6.69 15.05 -4.28
N GLU A 206 -7.79 15.45 -3.63
CA GLU A 206 -9.12 15.11 -4.11
C GLU A 206 -9.56 16.06 -5.24
N ALA A 207 -10.29 15.55 -6.23
CA ALA A 207 -10.79 16.34 -7.36
C ALA A 207 -11.63 17.55 -6.92
N ILE A 208 -12.33 17.45 -5.78
CA ILE A 208 -13.12 18.55 -5.23
C ILE A 208 -12.26 19.77 -4.87
N GLU A 209 -11.04 19.55 -4.39
CA GLU A 209 -10.09 20.62 -4.05
C GLU A 209 -9.68 21.38 -5.31
N PHE A 210 -9.43 20.65 -6.40
CA PHE A 210 -9.10 21.25 -7.69
C PHE A 210 -10.27 22.02 -8.28
N ARG A 211 -11.46 21.42 -8.35
CA ARG A 211 -12.66 22.07 -8.91
C ARG A 211 -13.04 23.36 -8.19
N ARG A 212 -12.93 23.38 -6.85
CA ARG A 212 -13.31 24.54 -6.02
C ARG A 212 -12.25 25.64 -6.01
N SER A 213 -11.04 25.34 -6.46
CA SER A 213 -9.97 26.33 -6.50
C SER A 213 -10.23 27.40 -7.57
N PRO A 214 -9.86 28.67 -7.33
CA PRO A 214 -9.93 29.72 -8.34
C PRO A 214 -9.14 29.34 -9.60
N LYS A 215 -9.57 29.79 -10.79
CA LYS A 215 -8.93 29.45 -12.07
C LYS A 215 -7.42 29.74 -12.10
N GLU A 216 -6.98 30.84 -11.49
CA GLU A 216 -5.56 31.19 -11.38
C GLU A 216 -4.79 30.20 -10.49
N ALA A 217 -5.40 29.75 -9.40
CA ALA A 217 -4.82 28.73 -8.52
C ALA A 217 -4.78 27.36 -9.21
N GLN A 218 -5.80 27.00 -9.99
CA GLN A 218 -5.83 25.75 -10.77
C GLN A 218 -4.65 25.63 -11.73
N ILE A 219 -4.22 26.72 -12.38
CA ILE A 219 -3.05 26.74 -13.28
C ILE A 219 -1.74 26.44 -12.54
N ASN A 220 -1.63 26.88 -11.29
CA ASN A 220 -0.47 26.58 -10.46
C ASN A 220 -0.53 25.15 -9.88
N MET A 221 -1.72 24.70 -9.51
CA MET A 221 -1.95 23.36 -8.96
C MET A 221 -1.74 22.26 -10.00
N CYS A 222 -2.24 22.41 -11.23
CA CYS A 222 -2.21 21.36 -12.26
C CYS A 222 -0.80 20.79 -12.52
N HIS A 223 0.22 21.64 -12.43
CA HIS A 223 1.61 21.22 -12.60
C HIS A 223 2.11 20.38 -11.42
N LYS A 224 1.75 20.75 -10.18
CA LYS A 224 2.18 20.04 -8.97
C LYS A 224 1.43 18.73 -8.75
N ILE A 225 0.17 18.66 -9.18
CA ILE A 225 -0.65 17.46 -9.03
C ILE A 225 -0.01 16.32 -9.82
N LYS A 226 0.26 15.23 -9.11
CA LYS A 226 0.63 13.93 -9.70
C LYS A 226 -0.52 12.94 -9.64
N VAL A 227 -1.36 13.04 -8.61
CA VAL A 227 -2.50 12.14 -8.40
C VAL A 227 -3.74 12.95 -8.04
N MET A 228 -4.85 12.66 -8.71
CA MET A 228 -6.16 13.22 -8.39
C MET A 228 -7.12 12.06 -8.13
N ALA A 229 -7.65 12.00 -6.90
CA ALA A 229 -8.60 10.99 -6.44
C ALA A 229 -10.05 11.49 -6.57
N ASN A 230 -11.03 10.57 -6.50
CA ASN A 230 -12.46 10.87 -6.60
C ASN A 230 -12.82 11.70 -7.86
N CYS A 231 -12.21 11.37 -9.00
CA CYS A 231 -12.35 12.09 -10.26
C CYS A 231 -13.59 11.69 -11.06
N SER A 232 -14.44 12.67 -11.35
CA SER A 232 -15.45 12.59 -12.39
C SER A 232 -14.87 12.82 -13.80
N PRO A 233 -15.59 12.45 -14.88
CA PRO A 233 -15.20 12.78 -16.25
C PRO A 233 -14.90 14.26 -16.48
N ALA A 234 -15.68 15.15 -15.84
CA ALA A 234 -15.48 16.59 -15.93
C ALA A 234 -14.17 17.06 -15.28
N ASP A 235 -13.70 16.36 -14.24
CA ASP A 235 -12.43 16.68 -13.57
C ASP A 235 -11.23 16.36 -14.44
N LYS A 236 -11.27 15.19 -15.10
CA LYS A 236 -10.23 14.79 -16.05
C LYS A 236 -10.11 15.81 -17.17
N LEU A 237 -11.24 16.20 -17.76
CA LEU A 237 -11.29 17.23 -18.80
C LEU A 237 -10.79 18.60 -18.29
N LEU A 238 -11.16 18.98 -17.06
CA LEU A 238 -10.71 20.24 -16.46
C LEU A 238 -9.18 20.26 -16.29
N LEU A 239 -8.59 19.16 -15.84
CA LEU A 239 -7.14 19.05 -15.66
C LEU A 239 -6.40 19.10 -17.01
N VAL A 240 -6.85 18.36 -18.02
CA VAL A 240 -6.27 18.39 -19.38
C VAL A 240 -6.28 19.83 -19.93
N ASN A 241 -7.43 20.51 -19.87
CA ASN A 241 -7.55 21.90 -20.27
C ASN A 241 -6.58 22.83 -19.52
N CYS A 242 -6.40 22.61 -18.23
CA CYS A 242 -5.51 23.41 -17.40
C CYS A 242 -4.04 23.23 -17.79
N LEU A 243 -3.62 21.99 -18.07
CA LEU A 243 -2.26 21.65 -18.51
C LEU A 243 -1.97 22.25 -19.90
N LYS A 244 -2.91 22.14 -20.85
CA LYS A 244 -2.77 22.74 -22.19
C LYS A 244 -2.69 24.26 -22.13
N LYS A 245 -3.51 24.92 -21.32
CA LYS A 245 -3.46 26.39 -21.15
C LYS A 245 -2.13 26.90 -20.60
N ARG A 246 -1.39 26.07 -19.87
CA ARG A 246 -0.04 26.38 -19.38
C ARG A 246 1.03 26.21 -20.46
N GLY A 247 0.67 25.75 -21.66
CA GLY A 247 1.59 25.49 -22.76
C GLY A 247 2.23 24.11 -22.74
N GLY A 248 1.73 23.19 -21.92
CA GLY A 248 2.15 21.78 -21.97
C GLY A 248 1.48 21.04 -23.12
N HIS A 249 2.18 20.08 -23.70
CA HIS A 249 1.60 19.10 -24.61
C HIS A 249 1.11 17.90 -23.80
N VAL A 250 -0.16 17.54 -23.95
CA VAL A 250 -0.84 16.54 -23.13
C VAL A 250 -1.22 15.36 -24.00
N ALA A 251 -0.67 14.18 -23.68
CA ALA A 251 -1.25 12.92 -24.10
C ALA A 251 -2.17 12.42 -22.98
N ALA A 252 -3.41 12.04 -23.32
CA ALA A 252 -4.35 11.47 -22.38
C ALA A 252 -4.63 10.01 -22.73
N THR A 253 -4.70 9.15 -21.72
CA THR A 253 -4.94 7.72 -21.87
C THR A 253 -6.19 7.32 -21.10
N GLY A 254 -7.07 6.51 -21.69
CA GLY A 254 -8.28 6.04 -21.04
C GLY A 254 -8.79 4.74 -21.65
N SER A 255 -9.65 4.04 -20.92
CA SER A 255 -10.24 2.77 -21.37
C SER A 255 -11.76 2.74 -21.27
N SER A 256 -12.36 3.85 -20.83
CA SER A 256 -13.80 4.00 -20.68
C SER A 256 -14.32 5.09 -21.59
N ILE A 257 -15.56 4.93 -22.07
CA ILE A 257 -16.30 5.99 -22.77
C ILE A 257 -16.40 7.28 -21.93
N ARG A 258 -16.28 7.16 -20.60
CA ARG A 258 -16.26 8.27 -19.66
C ARG A 258 -15.03 9.17 -19.82
N ASP A 259 -13.95 8.65 -20.40
CA ASP A 259 -12.70 9.38 -20.59
C ASP A 259 -12.68 10.14 -21.93
N LEU A 260 -13.56 9.80 -22.89
CA LEU A 260 -13.59 10.38 -24.24
C LEU A 260 -13.51 11.91 -24.28
N PRO A 261 -14.24 12.67 -23.44
CA PRO A 261 -14.13 14.13 -23.48
C PRO A 261 -12.69 14.62 -23.22
N SER A 262 -11.99 13.98 -22.28
CA SER A 262 -10.61 14.33 -21.94
C SER A 262 -9.61 13.82 -22.98
N LEU A 263 -9.88 12.68 -23.62
CA LEU A 263 -9.05 12.13 -24.71
C LEU A 263 -9.13 13.03 -25.95
N LYS A 264 -10.34 13.48 -26.31
CA LYS A 264 -10.58 14.39 -27.43
C LYS A 264 -9.97 15.78 -27.24
N GLU A 265 -9.94 16.26 -26.00
CA GLU A 265 -9.33 17.56 -25.67
C GLU A 265 -7.81 17.49 -25.58
N ALA A 266 -7.21 16.32 -25.38
CA ALA A 266 -5.76 16.19 -25.33
C ALA A 266 -5.10 16.55 -26.69
N ASP A 267 -3.78 16.79 -26.70
CA ASP A 267 -3.05 16.91 -27.96
C ASP A 267 -2.93 15.55 -28.67
N VAL A 268 -2.91 14.47 -27.88
CA VAL A 268 -3.03 13.09 -28.36
C VAL A 268 -3.92 12.29 -27.40
N GLY A 269 -5.06 11.82 -27.86
CA GLY A 269 -5.97 10.92 -27.14
C GLY A 269 -5.66 9.44 -27.46
N ILE A 270 -5.42 8.64 -26.44
CA ILE A 270 -5.11 7.21 -26.55
C ILE A 270 -6.18 6.39 -25.82
N PHE A 271 -6.93 5.58 -26.56
CA PHE A 271 -7.94 4.68 -26.01
C PHE A 271 -7.39 3.24 -25.92
N PHE A 272 -7.58 2.59 -24.77
CA PHE A 272 -7.21 1.19 -24.54
C PHE A 272 -8.45 0.30 -24.41
N GLY A 273 -8.50 -0.75 -25.21
CA GLY A 273 -9.46 -1.85 -25.04
C GLY A 273 -10.30 -2.16 -26.27
N GLU A 274 -10.74 -3.41 -26.33
CA GLU A 274 -11.58 -3.93 -27.41
C GLU A 274 -13.04 -3.46 -27.29
N ASN A 275 -13.53 -3.35 -26.06
CA ASN A 275 -14.90 -2.94 -25.77
C ASN A 275 -15.07 -1.44 -26.03
N CYS A 276 -16.05 -1.08 -26.85
CA CYS A 276 -16.36 0.30 -27.25
C CYS A 276 -15.29 0.99 -28.12
N ALA A 277 -14.31 0.24 -28.67
CA ALA A 277 -13.33 0.79 -29.62
C ALA A 277 -14.01 1.50 -30.80
N ASP A 278 -15.12 0.95 -31.32
CA ASP A 278 -15.86 1.55 -32.43
C ASP A 278 -16.50 2.89 -32.08
N LEU A 279 -16.87 3.11 -30.82
CA LEU A 279 -17.38 4.40 -30.33
C LEU A 279 -16.24 5.39 -30.04
N ALA A 280 -15.06 4.89 -29.67
CA ALA A 280 -13.91 5.71 -29.37
C ALA A 280 -13.17 6.21 -30.63
N LYS A 281 -13.21 5.45 -31.74
CA LYS A 281 -12.49 5.76 -33.00
C LYS A 281 -12.74 7.16 -33.57
N GLU A 282 -13.93 7.72 -33.35
CA GLU A 282 -14.25 9.07 -33.86
C GLU A 282 -13.74 10.19 -32.95
N ASP A 283 -13.41 9.89 -31.69
CA ASP A 283 -13.08 10.85 -30.65
C ASP A 283 -11.63 10.75 -30.14
N VAL A 284 -10.85 9.76 -30.59
CA VAL A 284 -9.45 9.55 -30.17
C VAL A 284 -8.48 9.36 -31.35
N ASP A 285 -7.23 9.76 -31.16
CA ASP A 285 -6.20 9.71 -32.20
C ASP A 285 -5.60 8.31 -32.36
N ILE A 286 -5.43 7.59 -31.25
CA ILE A 286 -4.82 6.26 -31.20
C ILE A 286 -5.73 5.31 -30.43
N THR A 287 -6.07 4.17 -31.05
CA THR A 287 -6.75 3.06 -30.37
C THR A 287 -5.82 1.88 -30.25
N ILE A 288 -5.57 1.45 -29.02
CA ILE A 288 -4.77 0.27 -28.69
C ILE A 288 -5.73 -0.85 -28.31
N VAL A 289 -5.82 -1.85 -29.20
CA VAL A 289 -6.73 -3.00 -29.05
C VAL A 289 -6.17 -4.02 -28.04
N ASP A 290 -4.84 -4.12 -27.92
CA ASP A 290 -4.15 -5.00 -26.97
C ASP A 290 -3.77 -4.24 -25.69
N SER A 291 -4.31 -4.65 -24.54
CA SER A 291 -4.32 -3.91 -23.27
C SER A 291 -2.96 -3.76 -22.56
N ASN A 292 -1.86 -4.12 -23.22
CA ASN A 292 -0.55 -4.20 -22.61
C ASN A 292 0.24 -2.87 -22.73
N PHE A 293 -0.06 -1.91 -21.85
CA PHE A 293 0.61 -0.59 -21.80
C PHE A 293 2.15 -0.67 -21.77
N GLY A 294 2.70 -1.73 -21.16
CA GLY A 294 4.15 -1.94 -21.03
C GLY A 294 4.93 -1.91 -22.34
N MET A 295 4.30 -2.30 -23.45
CA MET A 295 4.96 -2.39 -24.76
C MET A 295 5.04 -1.06 -25.53
N TYR A 296 4.32 -0.01 -25.10
CA TYR A 296 4.12 1.20 -25.92
C TYR A 296 4.92 2.43 -25.46
N ALA A 297 5.87 2.25 -24.53
CA ALA A 297 6.68 3.33 -23.97
C ALA A 297 8.18 3.21 -24.26
#